data_AF-A0A819IJS7-F1
#
_entry.id   AF-A0A819IJS7-F1
#
_cell.length_a   1.000
_cell.length_b   1.000
_cell.length_c   1.000
_cell.angle_alpha   90.00
_cell.angle_beta   90.00
_cell.angle_gamma   90.00
#
_symmetry.space_group_name_H-M   'P 1'
#
loop_
_entity.id
_entity.type
_entity.pdbx_description
1 polymer ?
#
loop_
_entity_poly.entity_id
_entity_poly.type
_entity_poly.pdbx_seq_one_letter_code
_entity_poly.pdbx_strand_id
1 'polypeptide(L)' 'MYGAMMKGYIVNNMPNKAIALFNVINDPDKVIVTLFFNACAQLGTNKELNLVKTVASNISQNFHS' A
#
# COMPACT_ATOMS: atom_id res chain seq x y z
N MET A 1 -8.31 6.43 -10.19
CA MET A 1 -7.81 7.78 -9.81
C MET A 1 -6.72 7.70 -8.74
N TYR A 2 -6.95 7.02 -7.61
CA TYR A 2 -5.97 6.93 -6.52
C TYR A 2 -4.63 6.30 -6.88
N GLY A 3 -4.60 5.28 -7.74
CA GLY A 3 -3.34 4.62 -8.14
C GLY A 3 -2.35 5.56 -8.84
N ALA A 4 -2.84 6.48 -9.68
CA ALA A 4 -1.98 7.49 -10.31
C ALA A 4 -1.38 8.46 -9.27
N MET A 5 -2.16 8.85 -8.27
CA MET A 5 -1.73 9.74 -7.19
C MET A 5 -0.72 9.06 -6.25
N MET A 6 -0.98 7.81 -5.86
CA MET A 6 -0.04 7.00 -5.08
C MET A 6 1.27 6.80 -5.84
N LYS A 7 1.22 6.44 -7.13
CA LYS A 7 2.41 6.35 -7.98
C LYS A 7 3.16 7.68 -8.02
N GLY A 8 2.44 8.80 -8.17
CA GLY A 8 3.00 10.15 -8.13
C GLY A 8 3.76 10.43 -6.83
N TYR A 9 3.20 10.07 -5.67
CA TYR A 9 3.89 10.21 -4.39
C TYR A 9 5.14 9.32 -4.30
N ILE A 10 5.07 8.07 -4.76
CA ILE A 10 6.17 7.11 -4.72
C ILE A 10 7.35 7.58 -5.59
N VAL A 11 7.10 8.05 -6.81
CA VAL A 11 8.18 8.51 -7.71
C VAL A 11 8.81 9.84 -7.27
N ASN A 12 8.10 10.63 -6.47
CA ASN A 12 8.60 11.89 -5.89
C ASN A 12 9.19 11.69 -4.48
N ASN A 13 9.53 10.46 -4.09
CA ASN A 13 10.11 10.14 -2.78
C ASN A 13 9.25 10.58 -1.58
N MET A 14 7.93 10.45 -1.73
CA MET A 14 6.94 10.79 -0.69
C MET A 14 6.12 9.56 -0.26
N PRO A 15 6.76 8.42 0.10
CA PRO A 15 6.05 7.17 0.39
C PRO A 15 5.05 7.30 1.54
N ASN A 16 5.33 8.15 2.54
CA ASN A 16 4.39 8.42 3.63
C ASN A 16 3.04 8.99 3.14
N LYS A 17 3.03 9.80 2.09
CA LYS A 17 1.77 10.31 1.51
C LYS A 17 1.03 9.23 0.72
N ALA A 18 1.76 8.33 0.05
CA ALA A 18 1.14 7.17 -0.61
C ALA A 18 0.49 6.24 0.42
N ILE A 19 1.16 5.96 1.55
CA ILE A 19 0.62 5.16 2.66
C ILE A 19 -0.59 5.83 3.29
N ALA A 20 -0.53 7.14 3.55
CA ALA A 20 -1.67 7.88 4.08
C ALA A 20 -2.88 7.83 3.14
N LEU A 21 -2.65 7.93 1.83
CA LEU A 21 -3.70 7.82 0.82
C LEU A 21 -4.29 6.41 0.76
N PHE A 22 -3.47 5.36 0.90
CA PHE A 22 -3.97 3.98 0.97
C PHE A 22 -5.01 3.80 2.10
N ASN A 23 -4.76 4.38 3.27
CA ASN A 23 -5.63 4.23 4.45
C ASN A 23 -7.02 4.87 4.31
N VAL A 24 -7.25 5.72 3.31
CA VAL A 24 -8.56 6.34 3.05
C VAL A 24 -9.31 5.69 1.88
N ILE A 25 -8.71 4.70 1.22
CA ILE A 25 -9.33 3.96 0.13
C ILE A 25 -10.12 2.78 0.71
N ASN A 26 -11.44 2.81 0.52
CA ASN A 26 -12.28 1.66 0.80
C ASN A 26 -12.12 0.63 -0.33
N ASP A 27 -11.92 -0.64 0.04
CA ASP A 27 -11.75 -1.77 -0.89
C ASP A 27 -10.66 -1.54 -1.96
N PRO A 28 -9.37 -1.48 -1.56
CA PRO A 28 -8.29 -1.23 -2.50
C PRO A 28 -8.10 -2.42 -3.46
N ASP A 29 -8.10 -2.12 -4.77
CA ASP A 29 -7.81 -3.12 -5.79
C ASP A 29 -6.32 -3.60 -5.76
N LYS A 30 -6.02 -4.60 -6.58
CA LYS A 30 -4.68 -5.20 -6.68
C LYS A 30 -3.59 -4.17 -7.03
N VAL A 31 -3.91 -3.15 -7.83
CA VAL A 31 -2.96 -2.09 -8.22
C VAL A 31 -2.67 -1.18 -7.03
N ILE A 32 -3.70 -0.77 -6.30
CA ILE A 32 -3.58 0.05 -5.09
C ILE A 32 -2.75 -0.65 -4.01
N VAL A 33 -3.02 -1.93 -3.75
CA VAL A 33 -2.22 -2.73 -2.81
C VAL A 33 -0.76 -2.84 -3.25
N THR A 34 -0.52 -3.08 -4.54
CA THR A 34 0.86 -3.17 -5.07
C THR A 34 1.62 -1.86 -4.87
N LEU A 35 0.97 -0.72 -5.11
CA LEU A 35 1.57 0.60 -4.88
C LEU A 35 1.82 0.86 -3.40
N PHE A 36 0.92 0.41 -2.52
CA PHE A 36 1.14 0.48 -1.07
C PHE A 36 2.38 -0.33 -0.65
N PHE A 37 2.54 -1.57 -1.14
CA PHE A 37 3.74 -2.36 -0.86
C PHE A 37 5.02 -1.69 -1.38
N ASN A 38 4.99 -1.06 -2.55
CA ASN A 38 6.12 -0.29 -3.06
C ASN A 38 6.48 0.89 -2.14
N ALA A 39 5.48 1.62 -1.63
CA ALA A 39 5.70 2.72 -0.71
C ALA A 39 6.29 2.23 0.63
N CYS A 40 5.81 1.10 1.16
CA CYS A 40 6.37 0.45 2.33
C CYS A 40 7.82 -0.01 2.12
N ALA A 41 8.12 -0.60 0.96
CA ALA A 41 9.47 -1.06 0.62
C ALA A 41 10.48 0.09 0.48
N GLN A 42 10.04 1.26 -0.04
CA GLN A 42 10.89 2.45 -0.10
C GLN A 42 11.32 2.96 1.29
N LEU A 43 10.46 2.81 2.30
CA LEU A 43 10.79 3.19 3.69
C LEU A 43 11.64 2.13 4.39
N GLY A 44 11.36 0.84 4.15
CA GLY A 44 12.21 -0.27 4.59
C GLY A 44 12.32 -0.45 6.11
N THR A 45 11.35 0.05 6.90
CA THR A 45 11.39 -0.09 8.36
C THR A 45 10.53 -1.24 8.88
N ASN A 46 10.77 -1.64 10.13
CA ASN A 46 9.95 -2.65 10.82
C ASN A 46 8.48 -2.24 10.95
N LYS A 47 8.20 -0.93 11.01
CA LYS A 47 6.83 -0.41 11.06
C LYS A 47 6.09 -0.75 9.77
N GLU A 48 6.69 -0.44 8.62
CA GLU A 48 6.10 -0.73 7.33
C GLU A 48 6.04 -2.23 7.05
N LEU A 49 7.01 -3.02 7.53
CA LEU A 49 6.95 -4.48 7.47
C LEU A 49 5.71 -5.04 8.18
N ASN A 50 5.37 -4.52 9.37
CA ASN A 50 4.17 -4.94 10.09
C ASN A 50 2.90 -4.56 9.33
N LEU A 51 2.86 -3.38 8.72
CA LEU A 51 1.73 -2.96 7.88
C LEU A 51 1.54 -3.88 6.67
N VAL A 52 2.63 -4.24 5.97
CA VAL A 52 2.58 -5.17 4.83
C VAL A 52 2.02 -6.53 5.27
N LYS A 53 2.45 -7.06 6.41
CA LYS A 53 1.94 -8.34 6.94
C LYS A 53 0.43 -8.29 7.19
N THR A 54 -0.06 -7.22 7.82
CA THR A 54 -1.50 -7.03 8.09
C THR A 54 -2.32 -6.96 6.80
N VAL A 55 -1.86 -6.21 5.80
CA VAL A 55 -2.58 -6.10 4.53
C VAL A 55 -2.52 -7.43 3.75
N ALA A 56 -1.36 -8.09 3.71
CA ALA A 56 -1.18 -9.37 3.02
C ALA A 56 -2.02 -10.50 3.63
N SER A 57 -2.17 -10.55 4.97
CA SER A 57 -3.02 -11.55 5.62
C SER A 57 -4.49 -11.37 5.26
N ASN A 58 -4.98 -10.13 5.22
CA ASN A 58 -6.37 -9.83 4.87
C ASN A 58 -6.69 -10.20 3.42
N ILE A 59 -5.75 -9.95 2.51
CA ILE A 59 -5.88 -10.32 1.11
C ILE A 59 -5.88 -11.85 0.93
N SER A 60 -5.03 -12.56 1.65
CA SER A 60 -4.92 -14.03 1.55
C SER A 60 -6.18 -14.75 2.01
N GLN A 61 -6.88 -14.22 3.01
CA GLN A 61 -8.17 -14.76 3.46
C GLN A 61 -9.28 -14.62 2.41
N ASN A 62 -9.19 -13.64 1.51
CA ASN A 62 -10.18 -13.40 0.45
C ASN A 62 -9.96 -14.25 -0.81
N PHE A 63 -8.93 -15.09 -0.87
CA PHE A 63 -8.66 -15.98 -2.01
C PHE A 63 -9.11 -17.43 -1.79
N HIS A 64 -9.65 -17.76 -0.62
CA HIS A 64 -10.18 -19.09 -0.28
C HIS A 64 -11.72 -19.21 -0.38
N SER A 65 -12.39 -18.22 -0.97
CA SER A 65 -13.84 -18.20 -1.21
C SER A 65 -14.19 -18.50 -2.66
#